data_AF-A0A7W7LLK0-F1
#
_entry.id   AF-A0A7W7LLK0-F1
#
_cell.length_a   1.000
_cell.length_b   1.000
_cell.length_c   1.000
_cell.angle_alpha   90.00
_cell.angle_beta   90.00
_cell.angle_gamma   90.00
#
_symmetry.space_group_name_H-M   'P 1'
#
loop_
_entity.id
_entity.type
_entity.pdbx_description
1 polymer ?
#
loop_
_entity_poly.entity_id
_entity_poly.type
_entity_poly.pdbx_seq_one_letter_code
_entity_poly.pdbx_strand_id
1 'polypeptide(L)'
;MLDGGALVDKVVQRERGGFCFELNGAFAQLLTALGFRVRLLAGRVMGPEGRFGIPFDHLALRVETDGAAGEAEAWLVDVGFGRNSHYPLHLDGRDDQSDPEGVFRLVETEEGDLDVLKDGAVQYRLDQRPRELADFEGACWYHRTSPRSPFTQALLCSRLTEGGRVTISNRTLVTTDAGGRQEWMLSEEEVLPAYRKHFGVGLDRVPEVPRMPVTDTIMPT
;
A
#
# COMPACT_ATOMS: atom_id res chain seq x y z
N MET A 1 -2.35 7.43 16.44
CA MET A 1 -2.95 8.57 15.74
C MET A 1 -2.23 8.70 14.42
N LEU A 2 -2.97 8.76 13.31
CA LEU A 2 -2.40 9.04 11.99
C LEU A 2 -2.27 10.55 11.85
N ASP A 3 -1.07 11.07 12.12
CA ASP A 3 -0.75 12.50 12.00
C ASP A 3 0.32 12.69 10.92
N GLY A 4 0.12 13.67 10.03
CA GLY A 4 1.00 13.89 8.88
C GLY A 4 2.46 14.12 9.27
N GLY A 5 2.72 14.91 10.32
CA GLY A 5 4.07 15.15 10.83
C GLY A 5 4.70 13.89 11.40
N ALA A 6 3.94 13.13 12.20
CA ALA A 6 4.41 11.85 12.76
C ALA A 6 4.70 10.80 11.68
N LEU A 7 3.93 10.78 10.58
CA LEU A 7 4.16 9.89 9.45
C LEU A 7 5.46 10.24 8.73
N VAL A 8 5.70 11.52 8.47
CA VAL A 8 6.95 11.99 7.85
C VAL A 8 8.16 11.73 8.76
N ASP A 9 8.04 11.99 10.07
CA ASP A 9 9.10 11.67 11.04
C ASP A 9 9.46 10.17 11.00
N LYS A 10 8.44 9.31 11.07
CA LYS A 10 8.63 7.86 11.01
C LYS A 10 9.35 7.43 9.74
N VAL A 11 8.88 7.88 8.57
CA VAL A 11 9.37 7.39 7.28
C VAL A 11 10.73 7.98 6.93
N VAL A 12 10.90 9.29 7.14
CA VAL A 12 12.09 10.03 6.70
C VAL A 12 13.14 10.10 7.80
N GLN A 13 12.81 10.66 8.96
CA GLN A 13 13.80 10.93 10.01
C GLN A 13 14.27 9.65 10.71
N ARG A 14 13.37 8.67 10.84
CA ARG A 14 13.64 7.40 11.51
C ARG A 14 13.90 6.24 10.55
N GLU A 15 13.94 6.52 9.24
CA GLU A 15 14.24 5.55 8.18
C GLU A 15 13.41 4.24 8.30
N ARG A 16 12.11 4.38 8.60
CA ARG A 16 11.18 3.25 8.68
C ARG A 16 10.29 3.16 7.45
N GLY A 17 9.84 1.95 7.14
CA GLY A 17 8.73 1.74 6.24
C GLY A 17 7.36 1.92 6.93
N GLY A 18 6.32 1.53 6.20
CA GLY A 18 4.96 1.46 6.70
C GLY A 18 4.04 0.75 5.71
N PHE A 19 2.79 0.56 6.07
CA PHE A 19 1.73 0.16 5.14
C PHE A 19 1.05 1.37 4.48
N CYS A 20 -0.03 1.15 3.75
CA CYS A 20 -0.68 2.16 2.92
C CYS A 20 -0.97 3.49 3.63
N PHE A 21 -1.54 3.48 4.83
CA PHE A 21 -1.86 4.72 5.56
C PHE A 21 -0.63 5.57 5.86
N GLU A 22 0.51 4.92 6.14
CA GLU A 22 1.74 5.60 6.52
C GLU A 22 2.51 6.09 5.30
N LEU A 23 2.63 5.24 4.26
CA LEU A 23 3.36 5.57 3.05
C LEU A 23 2.63 6.62 2.22
N ASN A 24 1.35 6.42 1.92
CA ASN A 24 0.57 7.37 1.15
C ASN A 24 0.24 8.62 1.98
N GLY A 25 0.09 8.51 3.30
CA GLY A 25 -0.06 9.67 4.18
C GLY A 25 1.19 10.56 4.20
N ALA A 26 2.39 9.99 4.34
CA ALA A 26 3.65 10.74 4.24
C ALA A 26 3.86 11.32 2.83
N PHE A 27 3.53 10.57 1.78
CA PHE A 27 3.68 11.04 0.40
C PHE A 27 2.71 12.18 0.07
N ALA A 28 1.48 12.15 0.61
CA ALA A 28 0.55 13.26 0.51
C ALA A 28 1.09 14.55 1.12
N GLN A 29 1.80 14.46 2.26
CA GLN A 29 2.46 15.63 2.87
C GLN A 29 3.54 16.21 1.95
N LEU A 30 4.38 15.35 1.36
CA LEU A 30 5.39 15.78 0.39
C LEU A 30 4.78 16.47 -0.82
N LEU A 31 3.80 15.83 -1.47
CA LEU A 31 3.15 16.39 -2.67
C LEU A 31 2.44 17.71 -2.36
N THR A 32 1.78 17.81 -1.20
CA THR A 32 1.15 19.06 -0.75
C THR A 32 2.19 20.16 -0.54
N ALA A 33 3.33 19.85 0.08
CA ALA A 33 4.42 20.80 0.27
C ALA A 33 5.07 21.26 -1.05
N LEU A 34 5.03 20.41 -2.08
CA LEU A 34 5.46 20.73 -3.45
C LEU A 34 4.42 21.54 -4.24
N GLY A 35 3.23 21.81 -3.67
CA GLY A 35 2.19 22.64 -4.27
C GLY A 35 1.11 21.87 -5.04
N PHE A 36 1.13 20.54 -5.04
CA PHE A 36 0.06 19.75 -5.65
C PHE A 36 -1.22 19.80 -4.81
N ARG A 37 -2.38 19.76 -5.48
CA ARG A 37 -3.66 19.52 -4.81
C ARG A 37 -3.83 18.02 -4.61
N VAL A 38 -3.80 17.59 -3.35
CA VAL A 38 -3.91 16.18 -2.97
C VAL A 38 -5.22 15.93 -2.22
N ARG A 39 -5.89 14.83 -2.55
CA ARG A 39 -7.04 14.27 -1.83
C ARG A 39 -6.75 12.83 -1.46
N LEU A 40 -7.03 12.46 -0.22
CA LEU A 40 -6.97 11.07 0.22
C LEU A 40 -8.27 10.39 -0.18
N LEU A 41 -8.15 9.17 -0.70
CA LEU A 41 -9.27 8.34 -1.12
C LEU A 41 -9.24 7.02 -0.36
N ALA A 42 -10.42 6.52 0.01
CA ALA A 42 -10.56 5.22 0.65
C ALA A 42 -10.66 4.12 -0.40
N GLY A 43 -9.98 3.00 -0.16
CA GLY A 43 -10.03 1.81 -0.98
C GLY A 43 -10.44 0.58 -0.17
N ARG A 44 -10.94 -0.44 -0.87
CA ARG A 44 -11.19 -1.77 -0.33
C ARG A 44 -10.46 -2.79 -1.19
N VAL A 45 -9.55 -3.56 -0.60
CA VAL A 45 -8.73 -4.51 -1.35
C VAL A 45 -9.58 -5.72 -1.74
N MET A 46 -9.43 -6.21 -2.96
CA MET A 46 -10.02 -7.48 -3.38
C MET A 46 -9.21 -8.63 -2.78
N GLY A 47 -9.82 -9.37 -1.86
CA GLY A 47 -9.22 -10.55 -1.24
C GLY A 47 -9.21 -11.76 -2.18
N PRO A 48 -8.37 -12.78 -1.90
CA PRO A 48 -8.28 -14.00 -2.70
C PRO A 48 -9.59 -14.80 -2.78
N GLU A 49 -10.49 -14.62 -1.81
CA GLU A 49 -11.84 -15.20 -1.78
C GLU A 49 -12.87 -14.46 -2.65
N GLY A 50 -12.43 -13.46 -3.43
CA GLY A 50 -13.30 -12.65 -4.29
C GLY A 50 -14.22 -11.71 -3.50
N ARG A 51 -13.78 -11.29 -2.30
CA ARG A 51 -14.52 -10.36 -1.44
C ARG A 51 -13.67 -9.13 -1.16
N PHE A 52 -14.33 -7.97 -1.17
CA PHE A 52 -13.68 -6.74 -0.73
C PHE A 52 -13.44 -6.74 0.77
N GLY A 53 -12.27 -6.23 1.17
CA GLY A 53 -11.88 -6.02 2.56
C GLY A 53 -12.79 -5.06 3.32
N ILE A 54 -12.36 -4.72 4.54
CA ILE A 54 -13.14 -3.86 5.44
C ILE A 54 -13.36 -2.45 4.84
N PRO A 55 -14.30 -1.65 5.35
CA PRO A 55 -14.33 -0.23 5.00
C PRO A 55 -12.99 0.44 5.35
N PHE A 56 -12.51 1.35 4.49
CA PHE A 56 -11.24 2.09 4.67
C PHE A 56 -9.99 1.19 4.74
N ASP A 57 -10.04 -0.02 4.17
CA ASP A 57 -8.96 -1.02 4.12
C ASP A 57 -7.65 -0.47 3.55
N HIS A 58 -7.78 0.41 2.57
CA HIS A 58 -6.67 0.99 1.83
C HIS A 58 -6.81 2.51 1.71
N LEU A 59 -5.70 3.21 1.60
CA LEU A 59 -5.65 4.63 1.35
C LEU A 59 -4.81 4.85 0.09
N ALA A 60 -5.38 5.52 -0.91
CA ALA A 60 -4.67 5.98 -2.11
C ALA A 60 -4.89 7.50 -2.29
N LEU A 61 -4.18 8.11 -3.23
CA LEU A 61 -4.21 9.56 -3.42
C LEU A 61 -4.80 9.90 -4.80
N ARG A 62 -5.67 10.91 -4.82
CA ARG A 62 -5.97 11.69 -6.02
C ARG A 62 -5.07 12.93 -6.00
N VAL A 63 -4.28 13.09 -7.05
CA VAL A 63 -3.36 14.22 -7.22
C VAL A 63 -3.79 14.98 -8.47
N GLU A 64 -4.07 16.26 -8.31
CA GLU A 64 -4.48 17.10 -9.44
C GLU A 64 -3.29 17.90 -9.97
N THR A 65 -3.16 17.95 -11.29
CA THR A 65 -2.13 18.69 -12.02
C THR A 65 -2.79 19.62 -13.04
N ASP A 66 -2.06 20.66 -13.45
CA ASP A 66 -2.45 21.47 -14.61
C ASP A 66 -2.06 20.72 -15.88
N GLY A 67 -3.04 20.36 -16.70
CA GLY A 67 -2.87 19.65 -17.97
C GLY A 67 -2.36 20.56 -19.09
N ALA A 68 -2.04 19.95 -20.24
CA ALA A 68 -1.39 20.63 -21.37
C ALA A 68 -2.17 21.84 -21.93
N ALA A 69 -3.48 21.90 -21.68
CA ALA A 69 -4.37 23.00 -22.10
C ALA A 69 -4.89 23.86 -20.92
N GLY A 70 -4.33 23.71 -19.71
CA GLY A 70 -4.83 24.36 -18.50
C GLY A 70 -6.08 23.71 -17.90
N GLU A 71 -6.47 22.53 -18.41
CA GLU A 71 -7.51 21.70 -17.82
C GLU A 71 -6.93 20.94 -16.62
N ALA A 72 -7.70 20.78 -15.55
CA ALA A 72 -7.25 20.02 -14.39
C ALA A 72 -7.27 18.51 -14.72
N GLU A 73 -6.12 17.87 -14.65
CA GLU A 73 -5.99 16.42 -14.77
C GLU A 73 -5.92 15.79 -13.39
N ALA A 74 -6.55 14.62 -13.22
CA ALA A 74 -6.52 13.88 -11.96
C ALA A 74 -5.78 12.56 -12.12
N TRP A 75 -4.88 12.29 -11.17
CA TRP A 75 -4.03 11.11 -11.16
C TRP A 75 -4.28 10.30 -9.90
N LEU A 76 -4.41 8.99 -10.06
CA LEU A 76 -4.34 8.01 -8.99
C LEU A 76 -2.88 7.73 -8.68
N VAL A 77 -2.49 8.00 -7.45
CA VAL A 77 -1.14 7.83 -6.94
C VAL A 77 -1.18 6.95 -5.70
N ASP A 78 -0.38 5.89 -5.71
CA ASP A 78 -0.39 4.90 -4.64
C ASP A 78 0.98 4.22 -4.48
N VAL A 79 1.73 4.70 -3.50
CA VAL A 79 3.04 4.18 -3.09
C VAL A 79 2.93 3.21 -1.90
N GLY A 80 1.72 2.82 -1.53
CA GLY A 80 1.41 2.14 -0.27
C GLY A 80 0.79 0.75 -0.39
N PHE A 81 0.34 0.33 -1.58
CA PHE A 81 -0.30 -0.97 -1.82
C PHE A 81 0.68 -2.16 -1.90
N GLY A 82 1.98 -1.90 -1.87
CA GLY A 82 3.02 -2.92 -2.00
C GLY A 82 3.41 -3.14 -3.46
N ARG A 83 2.85 -4.16 -4.13
CA ARG A 83 3.10 -4.43 -5.56
C ARG A 83 1.98 -3.82 -6.39
N ASN A 84 2.24 -2.64 -6.94
CA ASN A 84 1.27 -1.81 -7.65
C ASN A 84 1.93 -1.03 -8.80
N SER A 85 1.17 -0.19 -9.51
CA SER A 85 1.71 0.65 -10.59
C SER A 85 2.93 1.45 -10.14
N HIS A 86 3.92 1.54 -11.01
CA HIS A 86 5.13 2.35 -10.79
C HIS A 86 4.85 3.82 -11.10
N TYR A 87 3.97 4.06 -12.07
CA TYR A 87 3.59 5.39 -12.51
C TYR A 87 2.19 5.78 -12.00
N PRO A 88 1.91 7.09 -11.87
CA PRO A 88 0.56 7.57 -11.64
C PRO A 88 -0.38 7.10 -12.76
N LEU A 89 -1.60 6.70 -12.39
CA LEU A 89 -2.62 6.31 -13.36
C LEU A 89 -3.56 7.49 -13.60
N HIS A 90 -3.92 7.77 -14.85
CA HIS A 90 -4.91 8.78 -15.19
C HIS A 90 -6.27 8.36 -14.60
N LEU A 91 -6.75 9.10 -13.59
CA LEU A 91 -7.90 8.72 -12.77
C LEU A 91 -9.21 8.77 -13.57
N ASP A 92 -9.31 9.75 -14.46
CA ASP A 92 -10.48 9.94 -15.34
C ASP A 92 -10.35 9.13 -16.65
N GLY A 93 -9.22 8.43 -16.84
CA GLY A 93 -8.98 7.56 -17.99
C GLY A 93 -9.72 6.23 -17.84
N ARG A 94 -10.20 5.68 -18.97
CA ARG A 94 -10.87 4.36 -19.01
C ARG A 94 -10.19 3.36 -19.95
N ASP A 95 -9.21 3.83 -20.71
CA ASP A 95 -8.37 2.99 -21.56
C ASP A 95 -7.30 2.26 -20.75
N ASP A 96 -6.64 1.29 -21.39
CA ASP A 96 -5.50 0.59 -20.84
C ASP A 96 -4.31 1.52 -20.62
N GLN A 97 -3.72 1.43 -19.42
CA GLN A 97 -2.57 2.21 -19.00
C GLN A 97 -1.40 1.25 -18.79
N SER A 98 -0.41 1.31 -19.68
CA SER A 98 0.76 0.44 -19.61
C SER A 98 1.70 0.89 -18.48
N ASP A 99 2.08 -0.05 -17.62
CA ASP A 99 3.03 0.13 -16.53
C ASP A 99 4.03 -1.05 -16.52
N PRO A 100 5.26 -0.87 -16.00
CA PRO A 100 6.21 -1.98 -15.91
C PRO A 100 5.71 -3.15 -15.05
N GLU A 101 4.77 -2.90 -14.13
CA GLU A 101 4.16 -3.92 -13.27
C GLU A 101 3.00 -4.65 -13.96
N GLY A 102 2.47 -4.16 -15.08
CA GLY A 102 1.36 -4.77 -15.83
C GLY A 102 0.50 -3.72 -16.54
N VAL A 103 -0.63 -4.16 -17.12
CA VAL A 103 -1.60 -3.23 -17.72
C VAL A 103 -2.68 -2.90 -16.71
N PHE A 104 -2.85 -1.61 -16.42
CA PHE A 104 -3.86 -1.11 -15.49
C PHE A 104 -5.06 -0.53 -16.23
N ARG A 105 -6.25 -0.68 -15.65
CA ARG A 105 -7.48 -0.06 -16.14
C ARG A 105 -8.38 0.34 -14.98
N LEU A 106 -8.99 1.52 -15.07
CA LEU A 106 -9.99 1.98 -14.12
C LEU A 106 -11.39 1.79 -14.71
N VAL A 107 -12.26 1.11 -13.98
CA VAL A 107 -13.63 0.79 -14.40
C VAL A 107 -14.60 1.33 -13.39
N GLU A 108 -15.59 2.09 -13.86
CA GLU A 108 -16.62 2.67 -12.99
C GLU A 108 -17.67 1.63 -12.60
N THR A 109 -18.07 1.65 -11.34
CA THR A 109 -19.13 0.78 -10.80
C THR A 109 -20.48 1.47 -10.89
N GLU A 110 -21.58 0.73 -10.72
CA GLU A 110 -22.93 1.31 -10.71
C GLU A 110 -23.12 2.37 -9.60
N GLU A 111 -22.36 2.25 -8.50
CA GLU A 111 -22.39 3.17 -7.37
C GLU A 111 -21.49 4.41 -7.54
N GLY A 112 -20.76 4.51 -8.66
CA GLY A 112 -19.83 5.60 -8.94
C GLY A 112 -18.46 5.47 -8.25
N ASP A 113 -18.13 4.29 -7.72
CA ASP A 113 -16.76 3.97 -7.29
C ASP A 113 -15.92 3.53 -8.50
N LEU A 114 -14.60 3.38 -8.32
CA LEU A 114 -13.70 2.89 -9.37
C LEU A 114 -13.05 1.58 -8.97
N ASP A 115 -13.26 0.52 -9.75
CA ASP A 115 -12.44 -0.68 -9.68
C ASP A 115 -11.11 -0.43 -10.40
N VAL A 116 -10.01 -0.63 -9.69
CA VAL A 116 -8.65 -0.59 -10.24
C VAL A 116 -8.25 -2.01 -10.61
N LEU A 117 -8.16 -2.28 -11.91
CA LEU A 117 -7.79 -3.57 -12.45
C LEU A 117 -6.31 -3.56 -12.83
N LYS A 118 -5.69 -4.73 -12.67
CA LYS A 118 -4.36 -5.06 -13.19
C LYS A 118 -4.46 -6.37 -13.96
N ASP A 119 -4.05 -6.36 -15.23
CA ASP A 119 -4.08 -7.52 -16.13
C ASP A 119 -5.47 -8.20 -16.16
N GLY A 120 -6.53 -7.39 -16.12
CA GLY A 120 -7.92 -7.85 -16.11
C GLY A 120 -8.48 -8.29 -14.75
N ALA A 121 -7.68 -8.31 -13.68
CA ALA A 121 -8.13 -8.67 -12.34
C ALA A 121 -8.28 -7.44 -11.44
N VAL A 122 -9.42 -7.32 -10.76
CA VAL A 122 -9.67 -6.24 -9.77
C VAL A 122 -8.70 -6.38 -8.59
N GLN A 123 -7.96 -5.31 -8.31
CA GLN A 123 -7.02 -5.23 -7.19
C GLN A 123 -7.68 -4.59 -5.97
N TYR A 124 -8.37 -3.47 -6.18
CA TYR A 124 -9.13 -2.78 -5.14
C TYR A 124 -10.21 -1.89 -5.77
N ARG A 125 -11.22 -1.58 -4.97
CA ARG A 125 -12.26 -0.60 -5.30
C ARG A 125 -11.98 0.71 -4.56
N LEU A 126 -12.06 1.83 -5.26
CA LEU A 126 -11.76 3.16 -4.78
C LEU A 126 -13.04 3.98 -4.64
N ASP A 127 -13.30 4.47 -3.43
CA ASP A 127 -14.30 5.51 -3.16
C ASP A 127 -13.72 6.86 -3.54
N GLN A 128 -14.37 7.55 -4.48
CA GLN A 128 -13.89 8.82 -5.03
C GLN A 128 -14.10 10.01 -4.08
N ARG A 129 -14.82 9.83 -2.97
CA ARG A 129 -15.06 10.90 -1.99
C ARG A 129 -13.77 11.24 -1.24
N PRO A 130 -13.39 12.53 -1.12
CA PRO A 130 -12.27 12.94 -0.30
C PRO A 130 -12.42 12.49 1.16
N ARG A 131 -11.30 12.06 1.74
CA ARG A 131 -11.15 11.63 3.13
C ARG A 131 -10.07 12.42 3.85
N GLU A 132 -10.08 12.30 5.16
CA GLU A 132 -9.02 12.78 6.05
C GLU A 132 -8.29 11.58 6.69
N LEU A 133 -7.05 11.78 7.14
CA LEU A 133 -6.29 10.71 7.81
C LEU A 133 -7.05 10.12 9.02
N ALA A 134 -7.84 10.95 9.71
CA ALA A 134 -8.65 10.54 10.86
C ALA A 134 -9.70 9.46 10.50
N ASP A 135 -10.22 9.48 9.27
CA ASP A 135 -11.21 8.49 8.81
C ASP A 135 -10.64 7.06 8.80
N PHE A 136 -9.32 6.93 8.64
CA PHE A 136 -8.62 5.66 8.56
C PHE A 136 -8.16 5.11 9.91
N GLU A 137 -8.37 5.82 11.03
CA GLU A 137 -7.86 5.37 12.32
C GLU A 137 -8.45 4.02 12.76
N GLY A 138 -9.73 3.78 12.47
CA GLY A 138 -10.39 2.50 12.75
C GLY A 138 -9.80 1.34 11.96
N ALA A 139 -9.58 1.52 10.65
CA ALA A 139 -8.94 0.53 9.80
C ALA A 139 -7.47 0.30 10.16
N CYS A 140 -6.74 1.38 10.48
CA CYS A 140 -5.36 1.32 10.97
C CYS A 140 -5.26 0.58 12.31
N TRP A 141 -6.22 0.76 13.22
CA TRP A 141 -6.32 -0.07 14.43
C TRP A 141 -6.56 -1.53 14.07
N TYR A 142 -7.58 -1.83 13.26
CA TYR A 142 -7.88 -3.19 12.80
C TYR A 142 -6.64 -3.87 12.21
N HIS A 143 -5.93 -3.21 11.31
CA HIS A 143 -4.77 -3.81 10.64
C HIS A 143 -3.59 -4.08 11.57
N ARG A 144 -3.49 -3.37 12.69
CA ARG A 144 -2.43 -3.54 13.69
C ARG A 144 -2.76 -4.54 14.79
N THR A 145 -4.05 -4.80 15.05
CA THR A 145 -4.47 -5.54 16.26
C THR A 145 -5.41 -6.71 16.00
N SER A 146 -6.09 -6.76 14.85
CA SER A 146 -7.06 -7.81 14.57
C SER A 146 -6.37 -9.07 14.10
N PRO A 147 -6.61 -10.26 14.68
CA PRO A 147 -6.05 -11.52 14.20
C PRO A 147 -6.53 -11.90 12.79
N ARG A 148 -7.57 -11.22 12.27
CA ARG A 148 -8.06 -11.37 10.89
C ARG A 148 -7.35 -10.46 9.89
N SER A 149 -6.45 -9.58 10.32
CA SER A 149 -5.65 -8.75 9.43
C SER A 149 -4.50 -9.57 8.84
N PRO A 150 -4.23 -9.48 7.52
CA PRO A 150 -3.04 -10.10 6.95
C PRO A 150 -1.74 -9.54 7.57
N PHE A 151 -1.74 -8.27 7.99
CA PHE A 151 -0.57 -7.60 8.59
C PHE A 151 -0.24 -8.08 10.01
N THR A 152 -1.14 -8.80 10.69
CA THR A 152 -0.86 -9.46 11.97
C THR A 152 -0.60 -10.95 11.83
N GLN A 153 -0.73 -11.51 10.63
CA GLN A 153 -0.56 -12.94 10.35
C GLN A 153 0.80 -13.26 9.73
N ALA A 154 1.39 -12.29 9.01
CA ALA A 154 2.68 -12.45 8.38
C ALA A 154 3.47 -11.14 8.43
N LEU A 155 4.79 -11.27 8.43
CA LEU A 155 5.70 -10.13 8.25
C LEU A 155 5.89 -9.89 6.76
N LEU A 156 5.79 -8.65 6.33
CA LEU A 156 6.01 -8.26 4.94
C LEU A 156 6.78 -6.94 4.88
N CYS A 157 7.85 -6.92 4.10
CA CYS A 157 8.55 -5.71 3.72
C CYS A 157 8.90 -5.80 2.24
N SER A 158 8.40 -4.87 1.43
CA SER A 158 8.62 -4.88 -0.02
C SER A 158 9.08 -3.50 -0.48
N ARG A 159 9.99 -3.48 -1.44
CA ARG A 159 10.50 -2.25 -2.06
C ARG A 159 10.71 -2.46 -3.54
N LEU A 160 10.18 -1.52 -4.32
CA LEU A 160 10.52 -1.37 -5.73
C LEU A 160 11.91 -0.73 -5.86
N THR A 161 12.73 -1.25 -6.76
CA THR A 161 14.09 -0.81 -7.07
C THR A 161 14.22 -0.57 -8.58
N GLU A 162 15.30 0.07 -9.02
CA GLU A 162 15.57 0.29 -10.44
C GLU A 162 15.60 -1.02 -11.26
N GLY A 163 16.06 -2.12 -10.65
CA GLY A 163 16.18 -3.42 -11.32
C GLY A 163 14.99 -4.37 -11.14
N GLY A 164 13.93 -3.95 -10.44
CA GLY A 164 12.79 -4.81 -10.11
C GLY A 164 12.39 -4.70 -8.63
N ARG A 165 12.00 -5.79 -7.98
CA ARG A 165 11.42 -5.76 -6.62
C ARG A 165 12.17 -6.67 -5.66
N VAL A 166 12.36 -6.19 -4.43
CA VAL A 166 12.85 -7.00 -3.32
C VAL A 166 11.77 -7.07 -2.25
N THR A 167 11.50 -8.27 -1.75
CA THR A 167 10.51 -8.52 -0.69
C THR A 167 11.08 -9.48 0.34
N ILE A 168 10.91 -9.19 1.62
CA ILE A 168 11.04 -10.18 2.69
C ILE A 168 9.63 -10.48 3.18
N SER A 169 9.22 -11.75 3.04
CA SER A 169 7.98 -12.29 3.59
C SER A 169 8.32 -13.31 4.66
N ASN A 170 8.02 -13.01 5.92
CA ASN A 170 8.53 -13.72 7.09
C ASN A 170 10.06 -13.80 7.07
N ARG A 171 10.60 -14.96 6.69
CA ARG A 171 12.05 -15.20 6.55
C ARG A 171 12.47 -15.51 5.11
N THR A 172 11.56 -15.41 4.16
CA THR A 172 11.86 -15.65 2.74
C THR A 172 12.20 -14.32 2.07
N LEU A 173 13.44 -14.19 1.59
CA LEU A 173 13.85 -13.12 0.68
C LEU A 173 13.44 -13.51 -0.74
N VAL A 174 12.72 -12.63 -1.40
CA VAL A 174 12.26 -12.75 -2.78
C VAL A 174 12.81 -11.58 -3.56
N THR A 175 13.53 -11.84 -4.65
CA THR A 175 13.90 -10.83 -5.64
C THR A 175 13.20 -11.14 -6.95
N THR A 176 12.79 -10.11 -7.67
CA THR A 176 12.22 -10.23 -9.01
C THR A 176 12.83 -9.17 -9.88
N ASP A 177 13.46 -9.58 -10.97
CA ASP A 177 14.08 -8.72 -11.97
C ASP A 177 13.78 -9.25 -13.40
N ALA A 178 14.45 -8.71 -14.42
CA ALA A 178 14.29 -9.15 -15.80
C ALA A 178 14.67 -10.63 -16.03
N GLY A 179 15.52 -11.21 -15.18
CA GLY A 179 15.90 -12.62 -15.19
C GLY A 179 14.89 -13.53 -14.47
N GLY A 180 13.85 -12.96 -13.85
CA GLY A 180 12.76 -13.68 -13.21
C GLY A 180 12.78 -13.58 -11.69
N ARG A 181 12.04 -14.50 -11.05
CA ARG A 181 11.85 -14.53 -9.59
C ARG A 181 12.81 -15.51 -8.94
N GLN A 182 13.48 -15.07 -7.90
CA GLN A 182 14.39 -15.88 -7.08
C GLN A 182 13.98 -15.79 -5.61
N GLU A 183 14.16 -16.88 -4.87
CA GLU A 183 13.73 -17.00 -3.47
C GLU A 183 14.79 -17.70 -2.61
N TRP A 184 15.04 -17.17 -1.42
CA TRP A 184 15.94 -17.75 -0.43
C TRP A 184 15.34 -17.68 0.97
N MET A 185 15.45 -18.77 1.72
CA MET A 185 15.14 -18.77 3.15
C MET A 185 16.32 -18.19 3.91
N LEU A 186 16.09 -17.11 4.66
CA LEU A 186 17.09 -16.46 5.50
C LEU A 186 17.23 -17.22 6.83
N SER A 187 18.47 -17.44 7.24
CA SER A 187 18.84 -17.77 8.61
C SER A 187 18.56 -16.59 9.55
N GLU A 188 18.62 -16.81 10.87
CA GLU A 188 18.22 -15.79 11.85
C GLU A 188 19.20 -14.62 11.86
N GLU A 189 20.47 -14.96 11.69
CA GLU A 189 21.59 -14.02 11.60
C GLU A 189 21.53 -13.17 10.32
N GLU A 190 20.88 -13.65 9.25
CA GLU A 190 20.76 -12.95 7.97
C GLU A 190 19.59 -11.96 7.93
N VAL A 191 18.58 -12.08 8.80
CA VAL A 191 17.38 -11.24 8.74
C VAL A 191 17.71 -9.76 8.93
N LEU A 192 18.41 -9.38 10.00
CA LEU A 192 18.70 -7.97 10.27
C LEU A 192 19.63 -7.34 9.21
N PRO A 193 20.73 -8.00 8.79
CA PRO A 193 21.52 -7.53 7.65
C PRO A 193 20.70 -7.37 6.37
N ALA A 194 19.77 -8.29 6.08
CA ALA A 194 18.91 -8.20 4.90
C ALA A 194 17.99 -6.98 4.95
N TYR A 195 17.37 -6.68 6.11
CA TYR A 195 16.55 -5.48 6.27
C TYR A 195 17.34 -4.19 6.01
N ARG A 196 18.53 -4.08 6.60
CA ARG A 196 19.41 -2.92 6.41
C ARG A 196 19.86 -2.79 4.95
N LYS A 197 20.33 -3.89 4.35
CA LYS A 197 20.86 -3.90 2.98
C LYS A 197 19.80 -3.57 1.94
N HIS A 198 18.64 -4.23 2.02
CA HIS A 198 17.63 -4.19 0.96
C HIS A 198 16.60 -3.09 1.16
N PHE A 199 16.39 -2.60 2.38
CA PHE A 199 15.36 -1.60 2.67
C PHE A 199 15.90 -0.34 3.34
N GLY A 200 17.17 -0.32 3.77
CA GLY A 200 17.72 0.78 4.57
C GLY A 200 17.19 0.79 6.01
N VAL A 201 16.46 -0.25 6.44
CA VAL A 201 15.80 -0.26 7.74
C VAL A 201 16.71 -0.91 8.78
N GLY A 202 17.16 -0.12 9.75
CA GLY A 202 17.82 -0.62 10.97
C GLY A 202 16.81 -1.22 11.95
N LEU A 203 17.05 -2.46 12.37
CA LEU A 203 16.24 -3.16 13.37
C LEU A 203 17.13 -3.69 14.48
N ASP A 204 16.69 -3.53 15.73
CA ASP A 204 17.44 -3.97 16.92
C ASP A 204 17.25 -5.46 17.23
N ARG A 205 16.19 -6.07 16.68
CA ARG A 205 15.85 -7.49 16.85
C ARG A 205 15.09 -8.02 15.65
N VAL A 206 15.13 -9.34 15.46
CA VAL A 206 14.39 -10.03 14.39
C VAL A 206 12.89 -9.76 14.59
N PRO A 207 12.17 -9.28 13.55
CA PRO A 207 10.74 -9.10 13.66
C PRO A 207 10.02 -10.42 13.89
N GLU A 208 8.98 -10.40 14.71
CA GLU A 208 8.12 -11.54 14.98
C GLU A 208 6.68 -11.17 14.62
N VAL A 209 5.93 -12.15 14.12
CA VAL A 209 4.48 -12.00 13.96
C VAL A 209 3.87 -11.80 15.35
N PRO A 210 3.05 -10.76 15.58
CA PRO A 210 2.42 -10.53 16.86
C PRO A 210 1.64 -11.76 17.33
N ARG A 211 1.93 -12.27 18.54
CA ARG A 211 1.12 -13.32 19.16
C ARG A 211 -0.19 -12.71 19.62
N MET A 212 -1.25 -12.89 18.84
CA MET A 212 -2.59 -12.47 19.24
C MET A 212 -3.19 -13.52 20.18
N PRO A 213 -3.83 -13.11 21.29
CA PRO A 213 -4.58 -14.06 22.12
C PRO A 213 -5.68 -14.68 21.27
N VAL A 214 -5.77 -16.01 21.27
CA VAL A 214 -6.86 -16.74 20.63
C VAL A 214 -8.12 -16.43 21.44
N THR A 215 -8.96 -15.52 20.95
CA THR A 215 -10.32 -15.41 21.48
C THR A 215 -11.13 -16.55 20.87
N ASP A 216 -11.25 -17.65 21.63
CA ASP A 216 -12.30 -18.65 21.43
C ASP A 216 -13.66 -17.94 21.58
N THR A 217 -14.15 -17.35 20.50
CA THR A 217 -15.51 -16.84 20.47
C THR A 217 -16.41 -18.02 20.14
N ILE A 218 -16.81 -18.72 21.19
CA ILE A 218 -18.01 -19.56 21.19
C ILE A 218 -19.15 -18.65 20.73
N MET A 219 -19.65 -18.88 19.50
CA MET A 219 -20.92 -18.31 19.06
C MET A 219 -22.03 -18.98 19.89
N PRO A 220 -22.84 -18.23 20.67
CA PRO A 220 -24.09 -18.78 21.15
C PRO A 220 -25.02 -18.96 19.94
N THR A 221 -25.66 -20.13 19.90
CA THR A 221 -26.70 -20.56 18.96
C THR A 221 -27.88 -19.60 18.87
#